data_AF-A0A1E5JLH3-F1
#
_entry.id   AF-A0A1E5JLH3-F1
#
_cell.length_a   1.000
_cell.length_b   1.000
_cell.length_c   1.000
_cell.angle_alpha   90.00
_cell.angle_beta   90.00
_cell.angle_gamma   90.00
#
_symmetry.space_group_name_H-M   'P 1'
#
loop_
_entity.id
_entity.type
_entity.pdbx_description
1 polymer ?
#
loop_
_entity_poly.entity_id
_entity_poly.type
_entity_poly.pdbx_seq_one_letter_code
_entity_poly.pdbx_strand_id
1 'polypeptide(L)'
;MNKSLAVLFIILGLTSCSAKNEHYYKAHPNELQQALKACPNKQPAGLTCDQLESLANRMNKLAYQLQLSPQGFGKKIMALQESIVKEQAQLKIENNNTNLQANLTQNRHDLADHLAVVRWFESPMS
;
A
#
# COMPACT_ATOMS: atom_id res chain seq x y z
N MET A 1 3.56 -11.53 42.83
CA MET A 1 2.69 -10.90 41.80
C MET A 1 3.41 -10.66 40.46
N ASN A 2 4.42 -11.48 40.07
CA ASN A 2 5.27 -11.19 38.90
C ASN A 2 5.16 -12.24 37.76
N LYS A 3 4.32 -13.27 37.92
CA LYS A 3 4.19 -14.35 36.92
C LYS A 3 3.43 -13.91 35.67
N SER A 4 2.48 -13.00 35.80
CA SER A 4 1.68 -12.49 34.67
C SER A 4 2.47 -11.56 33.73
N LEU A 5 3.52 -10.89 34.24
CA LEU A 5 4.34 -9.97 33.44
C LEU A 5 5.21 -10.74 32.43
N ALA A 6 5.75 -11.89 32.83
CA ALA A 6 6.58 -12.73 31.96
C ALA A 6 5.79 -13.33 30.78
N VAL A 7 4.51 -13.67 31.00
CA VAL A 7 3.62 -14.18 29.95
C VAL A 7 3.31 -13.11 28.91
N LEU A 8 3.20 -11.84 29.32
CA LEU A 8 2.93 -10.73 28.40
C LEU A 8 4.08 -10.52 27.39
N PHE A 9 5.33 -10.66 27.82
CA PHE A 9 6.50 -10.54 26.95
C PHE A 9 6.61 -11.66 25.92
N ILE A 10 6.18 -12.88 26.25
CA ILE A 10 6.20 -14.03 25.33
C ILE A 10 5.17 -13.84 24.20
N ILE A 11 4.00 -13.30 24.51
CA ILE A 11 2.94 -13.07 23.51
C ILE A 11 3.33 -11.95 22.52
N LEU A 12 4.04 -10.93 22.99
CA LEU A 12 4.55 -9.84 22.15
C LEU A 12 5.71 -10.26 21.23
N GLY A 13 6.45 -11.33 21.56
CA GLY A 13 7.53 -11.84 20.72
C GLY A 13 7.05 -12.61 19.47
N LEU A 14 5.84 -13.18 19.51
CA LEU A 14 5.33 -14.09 18.47
C LEU A 14 4.70 -13.39 17.26
N THR A 15 4.47 -12.06 17.30
CA THR A 15 3.87 -11.31 16.19
C THR A 15 4.91 -10.73 15.21
N SER A 16 6.22 -10.96 15.44
CA SER A 16 7.29 -10.32 14.65
C SER A 16 7.53 -10.93 13.25
N CYS A 17 6.90 -12.06 12.92
CA CYS A 17 6.96 -12.64 11.58
C CYS A 17 5.68 -12.32 10.80
N SER A 18 5.48 -11.03 10.50
CA SER A 18 4.41 -10.63 9.56
C SER A 18 4.81 -11.03 8.14
N ALA A 19 3.93 -11.75 7.45
CA ALA A 19 4.15 -12.14 6.05
C ALA A 19 4.35 -10.89 5.18
N LYS A 20 5.35 -10.91 4.29
CA LYS A 20 5.64 -9.83 3.35
C LYS A 20 4.54 -9.80 2.27
N ASN A 21 3.48 -9.05 2.54
CA ASN A 21 2.34 -8.87 1.64
C ASN A 21 2.54 -7.64 0.72
N GLU A 22 1.58 -7.37 -0.16
CA GLU A 22 1.63 -6.21 -1.07
C GLU A 22 1.86 -4.88 -0.35
N HIS A 23 1.22 -4.68 0.81
CA HIS A 23 1.39 -3.47 1.61
C HIS A 23 2.83 -3.28 2.11
N TYR A 24 3.48 -4.37 2.55
CA TYR A 24 4.89 -4.35 2.94
C TYR A 24 5.77 -3.84 1.80
N TYR A 25 5.61 -4.39 0.59
CA TYR A 25 6.42 -3.99 -0.56
C TYR A 25 6.12 -2.58 -1.07
N LYS A 26 4.87 -2.10 -0.95
CA LYS A 26 4.51 -0.69 -1.20
C LYS A 26 5.21 0.27 -0.24
N ALA A 27 5.46 -0.13 1.00
CA ALA A 27 6.16 0.72 1.97
C ALA A 27 7.68 0.64 1.85
N HIS A 28 8.23 -0.42 1.24
CA HIS A 28 9.67 -0.69 1.19
C HIS A 28 10.14 -0.88 -0.27
N PRO A 29 10.45 0.20 -1.01
CA PRO A 29 10.81 0.13 -2.42
C PRO A 29 12.07 -0.72 -2.69
N ASN A 30 13.04 -0.68 -1.76
CA ASN A 30 14.27 -1.49 -1.86
C ASN A 30 13.96 -2.99 -1.74
N GLU A 31 13.08 -3.37 -0.81
CA GLU A 31 12.65 -4.77 -0.64
C GLU A 31 11.88 -5.26 -1.87
N LEU A 32 11.04 -4.41 -2.46
CA LEU A 32 10.35 -4.71 -3.72
C LEU A 32 11.35 -4.93 -4.86
N GLN A 33 12.34 -4.05 -5.01
CA GLN A 33 13.37 -4.19 -6.04
C GLN A 33 14.25 -5.44 -5.82
N GLN A 34 14.60 -5.75 -4.58
CA GLN A 34 15.37 -6.95 -4.24
C GLN A 34 14.57 -8.23 -4.52
N ALA A 35 13.29 -8.26 -4.14
CA ALA A 35 12.40 -9.38 -4.41
C ALA A 35 12.25 -9.63 -5.92
N LEU A 36 12.17 -8.57 -6.72
CA LEU A 36 12.12 -8.68 -8.18
C LEU A 36 13.42 -9.20 -8.80
N LYS A 37 14.58 -8.71 -8.34
CA LYS A 37 15.88 -9.22 -8.79
C LYS A 37 16.09 -10.70 -8.44
N ALA A 38 15.47 -11.17 -7.37
CA ALA A 38 15.53 -12.54 -6.93
C ALA A 38 14.60 -13.48 -7.72
N CYS A 39 13.59 -12.95 -8.41
CA CYS A 39 12.68 -13.73 -9.25
C CYS A 39 13.34 -14.16 -10.58
N PRO A 40 13.05 -15.37 -11.10
CA PRO A 40 12.20 -16.41 -10.53
C PRO A 40 12.93 -17.33 -9.53
N ASN A 41 14.26 -17.18 -9.38
CA ASN A 41 15.11 -18.11 -8.63
C ASN A 41 14.75 -18.24 -7.14
N LYS A 42 14.20 -17.19 -6.52
CA LYS A 42 13.75 -17.19 -5.13
C LYS A 42 12.49 -16.33 -4.99
N GLN A 43 11.34 -17.00 -5.05
CA GLN A 43 10.05 -16.36 -4.80
C GLN A 43 9.89 -16.02 -3.30
N PRO A 44 9.58 -14.77 -2.93
CA PRO A 44 9.33 -14.43 -1.54
C PRO A 44 7.99 -14.96 -1.05
N ALA A 45 7.90 -15.25 0.25
CA ALA A 45 6.65 -15.67 0.87
C ALA A 45 5.61 -14.53 0.82
N GLY A 46 4.46 -14.79 0.21
CA GLY A 46 3.28 -13.90 0.24
C GLY A 46 2.83 -13.34 -1.12
N LEU A 47 3.70 -13.30 -2.15
CA LEU A 47 3.35 -12.86 -3.50
C LEU A 47 4.02 -13.72 -4.57
N THR A 48 3.38 -13.85 -5.74
CA THR A 48 4.02 -14.40 -6.94
C THR A 48 4.95 -13.38 -7.59
N CYS A 49 5.90 -13.86 -8.40
CA CYS A 49 6.76 -12.97 -9.18
C CYS A 49 5.94 -12.09 -10.11
N ASP A 50 4.86 -12.61 -10.71
CA ASP A 50 3.93 -11.83 -11.54
C ASP A 50 3.22 -10.74 -10.74
N GLN A 51 2.80 -11.04 -9.50
CA GLN A 51 2.19 -10.05 -8.61
C GLN A 51 3.19 -8.96 -8.19
N LEU A 52 4.45 -9.33 -7.93
CA LEU A 52 5.52 -8.38 -7.63
C LEU A 52 5.85 -7.49 -8.83
N GLU A 53 5.87 -8.06 -10.02
CA GLU A 53 6.14 -7.32 -11.26
C GLU A 53 5.01 -6.32 -11.54
N SER A 54 3.76 -6.77 -11.44
CA SER A 54 2.57 -5.92 -11.55
C SER A 54 2.61 -4.78 -10.53
N LEU A 55 2.97 -5.08 -9.28
CA LEU A 55 3.13 -4.07 -8.23
C LEU A 55 4.23 -3.05 -8.58
N ALA A 56 5.43 -3.50 -8.94
CA ALA A 56 6.52 -2.58 -9.25
C ALA A 56 6.25 -1.74 -10.49
N ASN A 57 5.63 -2.31 -11.52
CA ASN A 57 5.23 -1.53 -12.70
C ASN A 57 4.25 -0.42 -12.32
N ARG A 58 3.26 -0.70 -11.47
CA ARG A 58 2.32 0.31 -10.96
C ARG A 58 3.03 1.39 -10.15
N MET A 59 3.88 0.99 -9.21
CA MET A 59 4.61 1.93 -8.36
C MET A 59 5.62 2.78 -9.14
N ASN A 60 6.36 2.20 -10.08
CA ASN A 60 7.30 2.92 -10.94
C ASN A 60 6.58 3.93 -11.83
N LYS A 61 5.42 3.58 -12.38
CA LYS A 61 4.59 4.52 -13.16
C LYS A 61 4.15 5.72 -12.32
N LEU A 62 3.75 5.48 -11.08
CA LEU A 62 3.38 6.56 -10.16
C LEU A 62 4.58 7.40 -9.75
N ALA A 63 5.72 6.79 -9.45
CA ALA A 63 6.98 7.49 -9.16
C ALA A 63 7.41 8.38 -10.34
N TYR A 64 7.29 7.88 -11.57
CA TYR A 64 7.54 8.66 -12.78
C TYR A 64 6.58 9.84 -12.93
N GLN A 65 5.28 9.64 -12.67
CA GLN A 65 4.30 10.73 -12.71
C GLN A 65 4.58 11.81 -11.66
N LEU A 66 4.99 11.41 -10.45
CA LEU A 66 5.39 12.31 -9.38
C LEU A 66 6.61 13.14 -9.79
N GLN A 67 7.64 12.49 -10.34
CA GLN A 67 8.84 13.17 -10.86
C GLN A 67 8.52 14.15 -11.99
N LEU A 68 7.65 13.74 -12.93
CA LEU A 68 7.29 14.55 -14.10
C LEU A 68 6.47 15.80 -13.72
N SER A 69 5.52 15.66 -12.80
CA SER A 69 4.68 16.78 -12.37
C SER A 69 4.22 16.62 -10.91
N PRO A 70 4.99 17.11 -9.93
CA PRO A 70 4.60 17.01 -8.52
C PRO A 70 3.27 17.69 -8.21
N GLN A 71 3.00 18.86 -8.81
CA GLN A 71 1.72 19.56 -8.64
C GLN A 71 0.56 18.77 -9.27
N GLY A 72 0.76 18.21 -10.47
CA GLY A 72 -0.25 17.37 -11.11
C GLY A 72 -0.55 16.11 -10.28
N PHE A 73 0.48 15.52 -9.70
CA PHE A 73 0.36 14.38 -8.79
C PHE A 73 -0.43 14.75 -7.53
N GLY A 74 -0.11 15.88 -6.89
CA GLY A 74 -0.84 16.39 -5.73
C GLY A 74 -2.32 16.66 -6.04
N LYS A 75 -2.64 17.21 -7.22
CA LYS A 75 -4.03 17.40 -7.67
C LYS A 75 -4.80 16.08 -7.78
N LYS A 76 -4.15 15.00 -8.23
CA LYS A 76 -4.78 13.67 -8.28
C LYS A 76 -5.09 13.14 -6.89
N ILE A 77 -4.18 13.30 -5.92
CA ILE A 77 -4.41 12.92 -4.52
C ILE A 77 -5.63 13.65 -3.97
N MET A 78 -5.71 14.97 -4.17
CA MET A 78 -6.86 15.76 -3.71
C MET A 78 -8.17 15.32 -4.38
N ALA A 79 -8.15 15.05 -5.69
CA ALA A 79 -9.32 14.54 -6.41
C ALA A 79 -9.79 13.16 -5.91
N LEU A 80 -8.85 12.26 -5.59
CA LEU A 80 -9.16 10.95 -4.99
C LEU A 80 -9.80 11.12 -3.60
N GLN A 81 -9.24 11.99 -2.76
CA GLN A 81 -9.79 12.29 -1.43
C GLN A 81 -11.20 12.88 -1.52
N GLU A 82 -11.42 13.83 -2.43
CA GLU A 82 -12.75 14.42 -2.68
C GLU A 82 -13.76 13.35 -3.13
N SER A 83 -13.35 12.48 -4.06
CA SER A 83 -14.20 11.40 -4.57
C SER A 83 -14.58 10.41 -3.48
N ILE A 84 -13.62 9.98 -2.65
CA ILE A 84 -13.85 9.08 -1.50
C ILE A 84 -14.88 9.69 -0.55
N VAL A 85 -14.77 10.97 -0.21
CA VAL A 85 -15.71 11.63 0.71
C VAL A 85 -17.11 11.71 0.10
N LYS A 86 -17.22 12.06 -1.20
CA LYS A 86 -18.51 12.09 -1.90
C LYS A 86 -19.16 10.71 -1.96
N GLU A 87 -18.40 9.68 -2.31
CA GLU A 87 -18.89 8.30 -2.40
C GLU A 87 -19.29 7.75 -1.03
N GLN A 88 -18.53 8.05 0.03
CA GLN A 88 -18.91 7.72 1.40
C GLN A 88 -20.21 8.40 1.84
N ALA A 89 -20.40 9.68 1.47
CA ALA A 89 -21.64 10.38 1.76
C ALA A 89 -22.82 9.76 0.99
N GLN A 90 -22.61 9.43 -0.28
CA GLN A 90 -23.64 8.81 -1.13
C GLN A 90 -24.01 7.41 -0.65
N LEU A 91 -23.06 6.59 -0.20
CA LEU A 91 -23.35 5.25 0.34
C LEU A 91 -24.21 5.29 1.60
N LYS A 92 -24.13 6.34 2.43
CA LYS A 92 -25.03 6.49 3.59
C LYS A 92 -26.50 6.60 3.18
N ILE A 93 -26.76 7.07 1.95
CA ILE A 93 -28.09 7.20 1.37
C ILE A 93 -28.43 5.94 0.57
N GLU A 94 -27.45 5.40 -0.18
CA GLU A 94 -27.59 4.26 -1.09
C GLU A 94 -26.78 3.04 -0.62
N ASN A 95 -27.10 2.51 0.57
CA ASN A 95 -26.30 1.48 1.26
C ASN A 95 -25.95 0.23 0.43
N ASN A 96 -26.74 -0.10 -0.60
CA ASN A 96 -26.58 -1.32 -1.41
C ASN A 96 -26.09 -1.06 -2.85
N ASN A 97 -25.59 0.14 -3.14
CA ASN A 97 -25.04 0.43 -4.46
C ASN A 97 -23.65 -0.24 -4.61
N THR A 98 -23.63 -1.43 -5.19
CA THR A 98 -22.41 -2.25 -5.37
C THR A 98 -21.35 -1.57 -6.23
N ASN A 99 -21.76 -0.82 -7.26
CA ASN A 99 -20.85 -0.05 -8.08
C ASN A 99 -20.18 1.06 -7.28
N LEU A 100 -20.95 1.75 -6.44
CA LEU A 100 -20.42 2.81 -5.58
C LEU A 100 -19.46 2.26 -4.52
N GLN A 101 -19.74 1.08 -3.97
CA GLN A 101 -18.82 0.37 -3.07
C GLN A 101 -17.53 -0.06 -3.77
N ALA A 102 -17.62 -0.54 -5.02
CA ALA A 102 -16.46 -0.93 -5.83
C ALA A 102 -15.59 0.30 -6.15
N ASN A 103 -16.19 1.40 -6.59
CA ASN A 103 -15.48 2.65 -6.87
C ASN A 103 -14.79 3.19 -5.62
N LEU A 104 -15.47 3.20 -4.47
CA LEU A 104 -14.88 3.63 -3.21
C LEU A 104 -13.69 2.76 -2.79
N THR A 105 -13.79 1.45 -3.00
CA THR A 105 -12.68 0.52 -2.71
C THR A 105 -11.49 0.81 -3.64
N GLN A 106 -11.75 0.99 -4.93
CA GLN A 106 -10.72 1.33 -5.92
C GLN A 106 -10.06 2.67 -5.62
N ASN A 107 -10.84 3.72 -5.35
CA ASN A 107 -10.32 5.05 -5.04
C ASN A 107 -9.46 5.06 -3.79
N ARG A 108 -9.82 4.28 -2.76
CA ARG A 108 -8.99 4.10 -1.55
C ARG A 108 -7.69 3.38 -1.86
N HIS A 109 -7.75 2.33 -2.68
CA HIS A 109 -6.56 1.61 -3.12
C HIS A 109 -5.62 2.56 -3.89
N ASP A 110 -6.15 3.31 -4.84
CA ASP A 110 -5.38 4.26 -5.66
C ASP A 110 -4.80 5.39 -4.81
N LEU A 111 -5.55 5.91 -3.85
CA LEU A 111 -5.06 6.91 -2.90
C LEU A 111 -3.88 6.36 -2.08
N ALA A 112 -3.99 5.12 -1.58
CA ALA A 112 -2.92 4.49 -0.82
C ALA A 112 -1.65 4.33 -1.66
N ASP A 113 -1.79 3.95 -2.93
CA ASP A 113 -0.69 3.81 -3.89
C ASP A 113 0.00 5.15 -4.17
N HIS A 114 -0.77 6.22 -4.40
CA HIS A 114 -0.21 7.56 -4.62
C HIS A 114 0.55 8.05 -3.39
N LEU A 115 -0.02 7.88 -2.19
CA LEU A 115 0.61 8.29 -0.94
C LEU A 115 1.86 7.45 -0.59
N ALA A 116 1.87 6.16 -0.93
CA ALA A 116 3.05 5.31 -0.75
C ALA A 116 4.23 5.85 -1.55
N VAL A 117 4.00 6.22 -2.82
CA VAL A 117 5.04 6.81 -3.66
C VAL A 117 5.50 8.15 -3.15
N VAL A 118 4.62 9.03 -2.66
CA VAL A 118 5.04 10.29 -2.02
C VAL A 118 6.01 10.02 -0.87
N ARG A 119 5.70 9.06 0.00
CA ARG A 119 6.57 8.68 1.13
C ARG A 119 7.94 8.20 0.68
N TRP A 120 8.05 7.51 -0.46
CA TRP A 120 9.35 7.08 -0.99
C TRP A 120 10.27 8.25 -1.30
N PHE A 121 9.70 9.36 -1.78
CA PHE A 121 10.46 10.56 -2.13
C PHE A 121 10.70 11.48 -0.92
N GLU A 122 9.79 11.49 0.05
CA GLU A 122 9.95 12.26 1.29
C GLU A 122 10.91 11.62 2.29
N SER A 123 11.09 10.29 2.22
CA SER A 123 12.02 9.53 3.07
C SER A 123 13.08 8.83 2.22
N PRO A 124 14.03 9.58 1.62
CA PRO A 124 15.15 8.94 0.94
C PRO A 124 16.00 8.24 2.02
N MET A 125 15.90 6.90 2.05
CA MET A 125 16.71 6.01 2.89
C MET A 125 16.36 6.03 4.39
N SER A 126 15.59 5.04 4.82
CA SER A 126 15.66 4.48 6.18
C SER A 126 16.16 3.05 6.11
#